data_AF-A0AAU2HZX3-F1
#
_entry.id   AF-A0AAU2HZX3-F1
#
_cell.length_a   1.000
_cell.length_b   1.000
_cell.length_c   1.000
_cell.angle_alpha   90.00
_cell.angle_beta   90.00
_cell.angle_gamma   90.00
#
_symmetry.space_group_name_H-M   'P 1'
#
loop_
_entity.id
_entity.type
_entity.pdbx_description
1 polymer ?
#
loop_
_entity_poly.entity_id
_entity_poly.type
_entity_poly.pdbx_seq_one_letter_code
_entity_poly.pdbx_strand_id
1 'polypeptide(L)'
;MTNPERAPRSRWEFAISAAEQLLLWHGRTDPQVLQEPLRTRSVVLLGACIATPAVTAGLDGSDVSKVPLADAATVLERYVASALESCRDVPDSVGGRVVDEILSVYGQPQFEEIRHVVRETLAHHMADSGPHVRIIDRRQALLDTGLQR
;
A
#
# COMPACT_ATOMS: atom_id res chain seq x y z
N MET A 1 5.08 -13.82 3.89
CA MET A 1 5.38 -12.82 4.92
C MET A 1 6.88 -12.60 4.92
N THR A 2 7.29 -11.37 4.60
CA THR A 2 8.70 -10.96 4.43
C THR A 2 9.50 -11.21 5.70
N ASN A 3 10.74 -11.70 5.53
CA ASN A 3 11.70 -11.82 6.62
C ASN A 3 12.04 -10.40 7.13
N PRO A 4 11.72 -10.03 8.38
CA PRO A 4 11.87 -8.65 8.87
C PRO A 4 13.33 -8.15 8.88
N GLU A 5 14.30 -9.04 8.67
CA GLU A 5 15.74 -8.73 8.67
C GLU A 5 16.30 -8.30 7.29
N ARG A 6 15.50 -8.40 6.22
CA ARG A 6 15.96 -8.09 4.86
C ARG A 6 15.42 -6.73 4.41
N ALA A 7 16.33 -5.77 4.22
CA ALA A 7 15.98 -4.48 3.62
C ALA A 7 15.33 -4.67 2.24
N PRO A 8 14.29 -3.89 1.89
CA PRO A 8 13.62 -3.93 0.60
C PRO A 8 14.64 -3.63 -0.52
N ARG A 9 14.58 -4.40 -1.61
CA ARG A 9 15.57 -4.34 -2.70
C ARG A 9 15.00 -3.95 -4.05
N SER A 10 13.68 -3.94 -4.18
CA SER A 10 12.97 -3.66 -5.42
C SER A 10 11.90 -2.60 -5.21
N ARG A 11 11.52 -1.88 -6.26
CA ARG A 11 10.38 -0.95 -6.25
C ARG A 11 9.15 -1.54 -5.57
N TRP A 12 8.82 -2.80 -5.90
CA TRP A 12 7.70 -3.52 -5.30
C TRP A 12 7.86 -3.72 -3.80
N GLU A 13 9.02 -4.20 -3.33
CA GLU A 13 9.28 -4.36 -1.90
C GLU A 13 9.22 -3.02 -1.13
N PHE A 14 9.69 -1.92 -1.74
CA PHE A 14 9.54 -0.59 -1.17
C PHE A 14 8.09 -0.12 -1.14
N ALA A 15 7.30 -0.39 -2.18
CA ALA A 15 5.87 -0.07 -2.23
C ALA A 15 5.08 -0.85 -1.18
N ILE A 16 5.37 -2.15 -1.01
CA ILE A 16 4.77 -3.01 0.02
C ILE A 16 5.14 -2.53 1.42
N SER A 17 6.42 -2.21 1.66
CA SER A 17 6.85 -1.69 2.95
C SER A 17 6.17 -0.37 3.30
N ALA A 18 6.01 0.53 2.32
CA ALA A 18 5.25 1.77 2.49
C ALA A 18 3.76 1.51 2.78
N ALA A 19 3.13 0.63 2.01
CA ALA A 19 1.73 0.26 2.19
C ALA A 19 1.47 -0.33 3.58
N GLU A 20 2.36 -1.21 4.05
CA GLU A 20 2.28 -1.80 5.39
C GLU A 20 2.36 -0.73 6.48
N GLN A 21 3.27 0.25 6.37
CA GLN A 21 3.37 1.34 7.34
C GLN A 21 2.12 2.21 7.37
N LEU A 22 1.57 2.56 6.20
CA LEU A 22 0.34 3.36 6.11
C LEU A 22 -0.85 2.63 6.73
N LEU A 23 -0.99 1.32 6.46
CA LEU A 23 -2.08 0.50 6.98
C LEU A 23 -1.92 0.25 8.49
N LEU A 24 -0.71 -0.04 8.98
CA LEU A 24 -0.44 -0.19 10.42
C LEU A 24 -0.80 1.08 11.21
N TRP A 25 -0.54 2.25 10.64
CA TRP A 25 -0.92 3.50 11.26
C TRP A 25 -2.43 3.73 11.24
N HIS A 26 -3.09 3.50 10.11
CA HIS A 26 -4.54 3.58 10.02
C HIS A 26 -5.22 2.59 10.98
N GLY A 27 -4.65 1.41 11.16
CA GLY A 27 -5.10 0.38 12.10
C GLY A 27 -5.05 0.76 13.57
N ARG A 28 -4.40 1.87 13.94
CA ARG A 28 -4.51 2.44 15.30
C ARG A 28 -5.84 3.15 15.53
N THR A 29 -6.46 3.64 14.46
CA THR A 29 -7.80 4.24 14.50
C THR A 29 -8.88 3.17 14.28
N ASP A 30 -8.65 2.22 13.37
CA ASP A 30 -9.52 1.06 13.18
C ASP A 30 -8.75 -0.27 13.25
N PRO A 31 -8.69 -0.93 14.41
CA PRO A 31 -7.99 -2.20 14.58
C PRO A 31 -8.53 -3.36 13.72
N GLN A 32 -9.76 -3.29 13.19
CA GLN A 32 -10.32 -4.37 12.38
C GLN A 32 -9.56 -4.57 11.08
N VAL A 33 -9.02 -3.50 10.50
CA VAL A 33 -8.23 -3.54 9.25
C VAL A 33 -6.90 -4.29 9.40
N LEU A 34 -6.48 -4.60 10.63
CA LEU A 34 -5.26 -5.35 10.93
C LEU A 34 -5.48 -6.86 11.04
N GLN A 35 -6.72 -7.34 10.89
CA GLN A 35 -7.01 -8.78 10.90
C GLN A 35 -6.70 -9.44 9.56
N GLU A 36 -6.15 -10.65 9.59
CA GLU A 36 -5.91 -11.46 8.38
C GLU A 36 -7.20 -12.18 7.95
N PRO A 37 -7.46 -12.35 6.64
CA PRO A 37 -6.58 -12.03 5.50
C PRO A 37 -6.72 -10.60 4.96
N LEU A 38 -7.63 -9.79 5.52
CA LEU A 38 -7.95 -8.44 5.05
C LEU A 38 -6.72 -7.53 5.07
N ARG A 39 -5.91 -7.59 6.14
CA ARG A 39 -4.67 -6.86 6.27
C ARG A 39 -3.71 -7.13 5.11
N THR A 40 -3.32 -8.40 4.90
CA THR A 40 -2.38 -8.76 3.83
C THR A 40 -2.89 -8.33 2.45
N ARG A 41 -4.16 -8.53 2.16
CA ARG A 41 -4.77 -8.16 0.87
C ARG A 41 -4.79 -6.65 0.66
N SER A 42 -5.11 -5.89 1.71
CA SER A 42 -5.12 -4.43 1.67
C SER A 42 -3.72 -3.85 1.48
N VAL A 43 -2.70 -4.43 2.12
CA VAL A 43 -1.29 -4.06 1.90
C VAL A 43 -0.89 -4.28 0.45
N VAL A 44 -1.23 -5.44 -0.14
CA VAL A 44 -0.85 -5.76 -1.53
C VAL A 44 -1.59 -4.86 -2.52
N LEU A 45 -2.89 -4.61 -2.32
CA LEU A 45 -3.65 -3.69 -3.15
C LEU A 45 -3.09 -2.26 -3.09
N LEU A 46 -2.80 -1.76 -1.89
CA LEU A 46 -2.20 -0.44 -1.71
C LEU A 46 -0.78 -0.39 -2.29
N GLY A 47 0.01 -1.45 -2.15
CA GLY A 47 1.33 -1.59 -2.77
C GLY A 47 1.27 -1.46 -4.29
N ALA A 48 0.31 -2.12 -4.95
CA ALA A 48 0.09 -1.98 -6.39
C ALA A 48 -0.29 -0.54 -6.79
N CYS A 49 -1.11 0.11 -5.97
CA CYS A 49 -1.51 1.51 -6.17
C CYS A 49 -0.33 2.49 -6.01
N ILE A 50 0.67 2.17 -5.19
CA ILE A 50 1.90 2.97 -5.01
C ILE A 50 2.93 2.65 -6.11
N ALA A 51 3.07 1.39 -6.49
CA ALA A 51 4.05 0.94 -7.47
C ALA A 51 3.77 1.54 -8.86
N THR A 52 2.51 1.65 -9.26
CA THR A 52 2.09 2.19 -10.56
C THR A 52 2.59 3.62 -10.80
N PRO A 53 2.30 4.63 -9.94
CA PRO A 53 2.83 5.98 -10.13
C PRO A 53 4.35 6.05 -9.92
N ALA A 54 4.94 5.18 -9.09
CA ALA A 54 6.39 5.10 -8.97
C ALA A 54 7.05 4.69 -10.30
N VAL A 55 6.48 3.72 -11.03
CA VAL A 55 6.94 3.34 -12.38
C VAL A 55 6.82 4.53 -13.33
N THR A 56 5.64 5.17 -13.39
CA THR A 56 5.39 6.32 -14.27
C THR A 56 6.35 7.49 -14.02
N ALA A 57 6.71 7.73 -12.75
CA ALA A 57 7.62 8.78 -12.35
C ALA A 57 9.11 8.38 -12.38
N GLY A 58 9.45 7.15 -12.78
CA GLY A 58 10.82 6.64 -12.78
C GLY A 58 11.45 6.52 -11.39
N LEU A 59 10.64 6.41 -10.34
CA LEU A 59 11.10 6.27 -8.96
C LEU A 59 11.46 4.81 -8.67
N ASP A 60 12.57 4.58 -7.97
CA ASP A 60 13.01 3.24 -7.55
C ASP A 60 13.64 3.27 -6.16
N GLY A 61 13.81 2.10 -5.55
CA GLY A 61 14.38 1.98 -4.22
C GLY A 61 13.61 2.84 -3.20
N SER A 62 14.36 3.58 -2.36
CA SER A 62 13.78 4.46 -1.35
C SER A 62 12.99 5.64 -1.93
N ASP A 63 13.20 5.99 -3.20
CA ASP A 63 12.49 7.09 -3.86
C ASP A 63 11.02 6.80 -4.12
N VAL A 64 10.59 5.52 -4.03
CA VAL A 64 9.16 5.16 -4.00
C VAL A 64 8.41 5.94 -2.91
N SER A 65 9.08 6.30 -1.82
CA SER A 65 8.47 7.12 -0.76
C SER A 65 8.14 8.57 -1.17
N LYS A 66 8.57 9.02 -2.35
CA LYS A 66 8.24 10.34 -2.91
C LYS A 66 6.91 10.35 -3.67
N VAL A 67 6.26 9.20 -3.88
CA VAL A 67 4.93 9.11 -4.50
C VAL A 67 3.90 9.92 -3.70
N PRO A 68 3.17 10.88 -4.32
CA PRO A 68 2.02 11.54 -3.70
C PRO A 68 0.88 10.56 -3.44
N LEU A 69 0.23 10.65 -2.26
CA LEU A 69 -0.88 9.76 -1.93
C LEU A 69 -2.11 9.95 -2.85
N ALA A 70 -2.32 11.15 -3.39
CA ALA A 70 -3.38 11.40 -4.37
C ALA A 70 -3.18 10.62 -5.69
N ASP A 71 -1.93 10.33 -6.07
CA ASP A 71 -1.65 9.54 -7.27
C ASP A 71 -2.00 8.06 -7.02
N ALA A 72 -1.67 7.53 -5.85
CA ALA A 72 -2.08 6.20 -5.43
C ALA A 72 -3.61 6.08 -5.33
N ALA A 73 -4.29 7.10 -4.78
CA ALA A 73 -5.76 7.16 -4.76
C ALA A 73 -6.36 7.20 -6.17
N THR A 74 -5.74 7.92 -7.11
CA THR A 74 -6.19 7.95 -8.51
C THR A 74 -6.08 6.56 -9.14
N VAL A 75 -5.01 5.81 -8.86
CA VAL A 75 -4.86 4.43 -9.32
C VAL A 75 -5.91 3.52 -8.72
N LEU A 76 -6.17 3.62 -7.41
CA LEU A 76 -7.21 2.84 -6.74
C LEU A 76 -8.59 3.04 -7.37
N GLU A 77 -8.92 4.26 -7.77
CA GLU A 77 -10.25 4.57 -8.29
C GLU A 77 -10.41 4.28 -9.79
N ARG A 78 -9.36 4.45 -10.59
CA ARG A 78 -9.47 4.41 -12.06
C ARG A 78 -8.77 3.24 -12.72
N TYR A 79 -7.72 2.69 -12.10
CA TYR A 79 -6.77 1.79 -12.76
C TYR A 79 -6.42 0.55 -11.93
N VAL A 80 -7.21 0.25 -10.90
CA VAL A 80 -6.86 -0.76 -9.89
C VAL A 80 -6.64 -2.17 -10.45
N ALA A 81 -7.44 -2.60 -11.43
CA ALA A 81 -7.26 -3.90 -12.08
C ALA A 81 -5.94 -3.95 -12.87
N SER A 82 -5.66 -2.91 -13.68
CA SER A 82 -4.41 -2.80 -14.44
C SER A 82 -3.19 -2.72 -13.53
N ALA A 83 -3.29 -2.03 -12.39
CA ALA A 83 -2.22 -1.95 -11.39
C ALA A 83 -1.90 -3.32 -10.78
N LEU A 84 -2.91 -4.12 -10.46
CA LEU A 84 -2.75 -5.49 -9.97
C LEU A 84 -2.16 -6.41 -11.04
N GLU A 85 -2.69 -6.37 -12.27
CA GLU A 85 -2.18 -7.17 -13.40
C GLU A 85 -0.69 -6.89 -13.67
N SER A 86 -0.26 -5.63 -13.54
CA SER A 86 1.14 -5.21 -13.68
C SER A 86 2.08 -5.80 -12.62
N CYS A 87 1.51 -6.32 -11.52
CA CYS A 87 2.24 -6.91 -10.41
C CYS A 87 2.20 -8.45 -10.41
N ARG A 88 1.62 -9.10 -11.43
CA ARG A 88 1.51 -10.58 -11.44
C ARG A 88 2.85 -11.32 -11.42
N ASP A 89 3.88 -10.74 -12.02
CA ASP A 89 5.21 -11.36 -12.09
C ASP A 89 6.04 -11.16 -10.82
N VAL A 90 5.51 -10.51 -9.78
CA VAL A 90 6.23 -10.35 -8.51
C VAL A 90 6.34 -11.70 -7.79
N PRO A 91 7.48 -12.02 -7.16
CA PRO A 91 7.64 -13.30 -6.49
C PRO A 91 6.61 -13.55 -5.38
N ASP A 92 6.18 -14.81 -5.21
CA ASP A 92 5.28 -15.24 -4.14
C ASP A 92 5.74 -14.80 -2.74
N SER A 93 7.05 -14.81 -2.50
CA SER A 93 7.65 -14.42 -1.21
C SER A 93 7.37 -12.97 -0.81
N VAL A 94 7.01 -12.12 -1.78
CA VAL A 94 6.72 -10.70 -1.60
C VAL A 94 5.30 -10.32 -2.02
N GLY A 95 4.40 -11.30 -2.19
CA GLY A 95 2.97 -11.05 -2.39
C GLY A 95 2.40 -11.43 -3.75
N GLY A 96 3.16 -12.09 -4.64
CA GLY A 96 2.69 -12.53 -5.97
C GLY A 96 1.39 -13.33 -5.90
N ARG A 97 1.35 -14.41 -5.11
CA ARG A 97 0.12 -15.17 -4.84
C ARG A 97 -1.07 -14.33 -4.40
N VAL A 98 -0.84 -13.29 -3.59
CA VAL A 98 -1.91 -12.42 -3.08
C VAL A 98 -2.47 -11.52 -4.19
N VAL A 99 -1.64 -11.11 -5.16
CA VAL A 99 -2.11 -10.39 -6.35
C VAL A 99 -3.13 -11.23 -7.10
N ASP A 100 -2.83 -12.51 -7.35
CA ASP A 100 -3.76 -13.43 -8.01
C ASP A 100 -5.02 -13.70 -7.18
N GLU A 101 -4.90 -13.83 -5.85
CA GLU A 101 -6.06 -13.95 -4.97
C GLU A 101 -6.99 -12.73 -5.09
N ILE A 102 -6.45 -11.51 -5.07
CA ILE A 102 -7.23 -10.27 -5.18
C ILE A 102 -7.89 -10.19 -6.57
N LEU A 103 -7.15 -10.49 -7.64
CA LEU A 103 -7.69 -10.50 -9.00
C LEU A 103 -8.81 -11.53 -9.17
N SER A 104 -8.72 -12.69 -8.51
CA SER A 104 -9.75 -13.74 -8.58
C SER A 104 -11.11 -13.32 -7.98
N VAL A 105 -11.11 -12.35 -7.07
CA VAL A 105 -12.31 -11.80 -6.43
C VAL A 105 -12.71 -10.43 -6.99
N TYR A 106 -12.06 -9.96 -8.06
CA TYR A 106 -12.37 -8.66 -8.65
C TYR A 106 -13.85 -8.55 -9.07
N GLY A 107 -14.50 -7.46 -8.69
CA GLY A 107 -15.93 -7.25 -8.90
C GLY A 107 -16.86 -7.97 -7.91
N GLN A 108 -16.32 -8.68 -6.93
CA GLN A 108 -17.08 -9.32 -5.85
C GLN A 108 -17.08 -8.46 -4.57
N PRO A 109 -18.01 -8.70 -3.62
CA PRO A 109 -18.06 -7.95 -2.36
C PRO A 109 -16.74 -7.95 -1.57
N GLN A 110 -16.00 -9.06 -1.61
CA GLN A 110 -14.71 -9.19 -0.95
C GLN A 110 -13.65 -8.23 -1.52
N PHE A 111 -13.67 -8.00 -2.84
CA PHE A 111 -12.78 -7.01 -3.45
C PHE A 111 -13.13 -5.59 -3.00
N GLU A 112 -14.43 -5.27 -2.94
CA GLU A 112 -14.88 -3.94 -2.50
C GLU A 112 -14.58 -3.69 -1.02
N GLU A 113 -14.59 -4.71 -0.17
CA GLU A 113 -14.12 -4.61 1.22
C GLU A 113 -12.62 -4.23 1.29
N ILE A 114 -11.77 -4.93 0.53
CA ILE A 114 -10.33 -4.62 0.46
C ILE A 114 -10.12 -3.20 -0.09
N ARG A 115 -10.84 -2.83 -1.17
CA ARG A 115 -10.76 -1.51 -1.79
C ARG A 115 -11.21 -0.41 -0.82
N HIS A 116 -12.25 -0.66 -0.03
CA HIS A 116 -12.75 0.28 0.96
C HIS A 116 -11.70 0.57 2.03
N VAL A 117 -11.07 -0.45 2.61
CA VAL A 117 -9.97 -0.28 3.58
C VAL A 117 -8.82 0.53 3.00
N VAL A 118 -8.41 0.26 1.76
CA VAL A 118 -7.33 1.01 1.10
C VAL A 118 -7.74 2.47 0.87
N ARG A 119 -9.00 2.72 0.47
CA ARG A 119 -9.55 4.07 0.28
C ARG A 119 -9.55 4.84 1.59
N GLU A 120 -10.03 4.25 2.67
CA GLU A 120 -10.08 4.89 3.99
C GLU A 120 -8.68 5.15 4.54
N THR A 121 -7.75 4.22 4.33
CA THR A 121 -6.34 4.41 4.69
C THR A 121 -5.77 5.64 3.98
N LEU A 122 -5.93 5.75 2.66
CA LEU A 122 -5.44 6.90 1.89
C LEU A 122 -6.13 8.19 2.31
N ALA A 123 -7.45 8.17 2.49
CA ALA A 123 -8.23 9.33 2.92
C ALA A 123 -7.79 9.83 4.30
N HIS A 124 -7.54 8.93 5.25
CA HIS A 124 -7.07 9.26 6.59
C HIS A 124 -5.73 10.02 6.54
N HIS A 125 -4.74 9.51 5.77
CA HIS A 125 -3.44 10.19 5.66
C HIS A 125 -3.51 11.52 4.89
N MET A 126 -4.37 11.62 3.87
CA MET A 126 -4.56 12.87 3.13
C MET A 126 -5.33 13.93 3.92
N ALA A 127 -6.26 13.54 4.80
CA ALA A 127 -7.00 14.48 5.65
C ALA A 127 -6.06 15.24 6.61
N ASP A 128 -5.04 14.56 7.13
CA ASP A 128 -4.06 15.15 8.06
C ASP A 128 -3.08 16.11 7.40
N SER A 129 -2.80 15.96 6.10
CA SER A 129 -1.59 16.56 5.49
C SER A 129 -1.82 17.12 4.08
N GLY A 130 -3.05 17.04 3.57
CA GLY A 130 -3.42 17.48 2.23
C GLY A 130 -3.13 16.44 1.13
N PRO A 131 -3.61 16.70 -0.10
CA PRO A 131 -3.57 15.72 -1.21
C PRO A 131 -2.15 15.47 -1.76
N HIS A 132 -1.22 16.40 -1.56
CA HIS A 132 0.16 16.30 -2.06
C HIS A 132 1.12 15.66 -1.06
N VAL A 133 0.62 15.17 0.07
CA VAL A 133 1.45 14.47 1.06
C VAL A 133 2.10 13.25 0.41
N ARG A 134 3.41 13.10 0.63
CA ARG A 134 4.17 11.94 0.17
C ARG A 134 4.35 10.98 1.34
N ILE A 135 4.61 9.72 1.02
CA ILE A 135 4.88 8.68 2.02
C ILE A 135 6.05 9.09 2.94
N ILE A 136 7.10 9.72 2.39
CA ILE A 136 8.25 10.21 3.15
C ILE A 136 7.88 11.31 4.16
N ASP A 137 6.90 12.15 3.85
CA ASP A 137 6.46 13.24 4.73
C ASP A 137 5.73 12.66 5.97
N ARG A 138 5.16 11.46 5.83
CA ARG A 138 4.59 10.71 6.96
C ARG A 138 5.64 9.95 7.75
N ARG A 139 6.86 9.75 7.23
CA ARG A 139 7.90 8.94 7.92
C ARG A 139 8.21 9.46 9.32
N GLN A 140 8.32 10.77 9.52
CA GLN A 140 8.56 11.32 10.86
C GLN A 140 7.35 11.13 11.78
N ALA A 141 6.13 11.36 11.29
CA ALA A 141 4.90 11.08 12.06
C ALA A 141 4.73 9.58 12.40
N LEU A 142 5.19 8.70 11.51
CA LEU A 142 5.23 7.25 11.69
C LEU A 142 6.29 6.82 12.73
N LEU A 143 7.42 7.55 12.82
CA LEU A 143 8.49 7.32 13.80
C LEU A 143 8.17 7.94 15.18
N ASP A 144 7.62 9.14 15.22
CA ASP A 144 7.32 9.88 16.47
C ASP A 144 6.24 9.19 17.29
N THR A 145 5.31 8.51 16.63
CA THR A 145 4.29 7.69 17.30
C THR A 145 4.77 6.26 17.59
N GLY A 146 6.05 5.97 17.34
CA GLY A 146 6.79 4.76 17.73
C GLY A 146 7.88 5.02 18.78
N LEU A 147 8.02 6.25 19.29
CA LEU A 147 9.02 6.65 20.27
C LEU A 147 8.38 7.28 21.53
N GLN A 148 7.65 6.45 22.26
CA GLN A 148 7.75 6.39 23.73
C GLN A 148 7.80 4.91 24.14
N ARG A 149 8.98 4.31 23.97
CA ARG A 149 9.48 3.28 24.87
C ARG A 149 10.80 3.77 25.44
#